data_AF-A0A9D8FEW0-F1
#
_entry.id   AF-A0A9D8FEW0-F1
#
_cell.length_a   1.000
_cell.length_b   1.000
_cell.length_c   1.000
_cell.angle_alpha   90.00
_cell.angle_beta   90.00
_cell.angle_gamma   90.00
#
_symmetry.space_group_name_H-M   'P 1'
#
loop_
_entity.id
_entity.type
_entity.pdbx_description
1 polymer ?
#
loop_
_entity_poly.entity_id
_entity_poly.type
_entity_poly.pdbx_seq_one_letter_code
_entity_poly.pdbx_strand_id
1 'polypeptide(L)'
;MKVKLHEIARIEAGHPFRGSITEAINGDCQVIQIRNINTDGKVNWNDLVSTQITGRRKPEWLEEGNIIFAARGPKNLATCMPKLDRPIVCAQHFFKITLLDSDNALPDFIAWQLNQKPLQRYFSQSA
;
A
#
# COMPACT_ATOMS: atom_id res chain seq x y z
N MET A 1 6.09 -15.92 21.80
CA MET A 1 4.78 -16.21 21.16
C MET A 1 4.86 -15.75 19.71
N LYS A 2 4.28 -16.49 18.75
CA LYS A 2 4.17 -16.07 17.34
C LYS A 2 2.74 -15.63 17.10
N VAL A 3 2.55 -14.52 16.39
CA VAL A 3 1.25 -13.96 16.02
C VAL A 3 1.20 -13.85 14.50
N LYS A 4 0.05 -14.17 13.90
CA LYS A 4 -0.18 -14.00 12.46
C LYS A 4 -0.59 -12.56 12.19
N LEU A 5 -0.16 -12.00 11.07
CA LEU A 5 -0.45 -10.59 10.74
C LEU A 5 -1.97 -10.29 10.73
N HIS A 6 -2.78 -11.20 10.21
CA HIS A 6 -4.24 -11.02 10.15
C HIS A 6 -4.93 -11.04 11.54
N GLU A 7 -4.24 -11.45 12.61
CA GLU A 7 -4.77 -11.42 13.97
C GLU A 7 -4.67 -10.01 14.59
N ILE A 8 -3.77 -9.17 14.08
CA ILE A 8 -3.49 -7.81 14.58
C ILE A 8 -3.75 -6.71 13.55
N ALA A 9 -4.07 -7.09 12.31
CA ALA A 9 -4.27 -6.16 11.21
C ALA A 9 -5.37 -6.65 10.27
N ARG A 10 -6.12 -5.69 9.72
CA ARG A 10 -6.99 -5.90 8.56
C ARG A 10 -6.15 -5.76 7.29
N ILE A 11 -6.28 -6.74 6.39
CA ILE A 11 -5.54 -6.81 5.12
C ILE A 11 -6.55 -6.76 3.98
N GLU A 12 -6.46 -5.74 3.14
CA GLU A 12 -7.41 -5.46 2.07
C GLU A 12 -6.66 -5.27 0.75
N ALA A 13 -7.27 -5.68 -0.36
CA ALA A 13 -6.71 -5.37 -1.67
C ALA A 13 -6.80 -3.86 -1.97
N GLY A 14 -5.82 -3.34 -2.70
CA GLY A 14 -5.87 -1.98 -3.23
C GLY A 14 -7.05 -1.75 -4.18
N HIS A 15 -7.26 -0.49 -4.55
CA HIS A 15 -8.40 -0.09 -5.36
C HIS A 15 -8.42 -0.80 -6.73
N PRO A 16 -9.52 -1.49 -7.09
CA PRO A 16 -9.62 -2.23 -8.33
C PRO A 16 -9.97 -1.31 -9.50
N PHE A 17 -8.95 -0.83 -10.21
CA PHE A 17 -9.13 -0.05 -11.43
C PHE A 17 -9.53 -0.97 -12.60
N ARG A 18 -10.64 -0.64 -13.26
CA ARG A 18 -11.13 -1.38 -14.44
C ARG A 18 -10.57 -0.73 -15.69
N GLY A 19 -9.40 -1.19 -16.11
CA GLY A 19 -8.68 -0.65 -17.27
C GLY A 19 -7.54 0.28 -16.87
N SER A 20 -7.10 1.11 -17.82
CA SER A 20 -6.00 2.05 -17.60
C SER A 20 -6.38 3.15 -16.61
N ILE A 21 -5.44 3.52 -15.76
CA ILE A 21 -5.56 4.67 -14.86
C ILE A 21 -5.24 5.93 -15.68
N THR A 22 -6.27 6.70 -16.02
CA THR A 22 -6.15 7.90 -16.83
C THR A 22 -5.92 9.13 -15.95
N GLU A 23 -5.01 10.00 -16.38
CA GLU A 23 -4.77 11.27 -15.72
C GLU A 23 -5.97 12.22 -15.92
N ALA A 24 -6.37 12.90 -14.85
CA ALA A 24 -7.45 13.88 -14.86
C ALA A 24 -6.97 15.21 -14.26
N ILE A 25 -7.13 16.31 -15.01
CA ILE A 25 -6.70 17.66 -14.61
C ILE A 25 -7.33 18.08 -13.27
N ASN A 26 -8.58 17.66 -13.02
CA ASN A 26 -9.31 17.90 -11.78
C ASN A 26 -9.64 16.57 -11.06
N GLY A 27 -8.69 15.64 -11.04
CA GLY A 27 -8.84 14.38 -10.33
C GLY A 27 -9.14 14.59 -8.83
N ASP A 28 -10.00 13.74 -8.27
CA ASP A 28 -10.37 13.78 -6.86
C ASP A 28 -9.37 13.06 -5.94
N CYS A 29 -8.41 12.32 -6.53
CA CYS A 29 -7.35 11.65 -5.79
C CYS A 29 -6.08 11.42 -6.58
N GLN A 30 -5.03 11.01 -5.88
CA GLN A 30 -3.81 10.45 -6.47
C GLN A 30 -3.73 8.93 -6.29
N VAL A 31 -2.97 8.26 -7.16
CA VAL A 31 -2.83 6.79 -7.11
C VAL A 31 -1.38 6.35 -7.01
N ILE A 32 -1.09 5.51 -6.01
CA ILE A 32 0.17 4.79 -5.90
C ILE A 32 0.10 3.50 -6.73
N GLN A 33 1.02 3.38 -7.69
CA GLN A 33 1.22 2.20 -8.53
C GLN A 33 2.59 1.56 -8.24
N ILE A 34 2.81 0.32 -8.70
CA ILE A 34 4.07 -0.40 -8.48
C ILE A 34 5.28 0.41 -8.99
N ARG A 35 5.13 1.10 -10.13
CA ARG A 35 6.18 1.98 -10.69
C ARG A 35 6.57 3.16 -9.80
N ASN A 36 5.71 3.54 -8.85
CA ASN A 36 5.99 4.63 -7.92
C ASN A 36 6.81 4.16 -6.71
N ILE A 37 7.06 2.86 -6.55
CA ILE A 37 7.87 2.32 -5.46
C ILE A 37 9.28 2.04 -5.97
N ASN A 38 10.28 2.65 -5.34
CA ASN A 38 11.68 2.40 -5.69
C ASN A 38 12.21 1.10 -5.05
N THR A 39 13.47 0.76 -5.32
CA THR A 39 14.12 -0.49 -4.84
C THR A 39 14.26 -0.60 -3.32
N ASP A 40 14.10 0.52 -2.61
CA ASP A 40 14.18 0.65 -1.16
C ASP A 40 12.80 0.75 -0.50
N GLY A 41 11.72 0.64 -1.29
CA GLY A 41 10.35 0.68 -0.78
C GLY A 41 9.84 2.10 -0.51
N LYS A 42 10.50 3.14 -1.03
CA LYS A 42 10.05 4.53 -0.92
C LYS A 42 9.11 4.87 -2.07
N VAL A 43 8.03 5.59 -1.74
CA VAL A 43 7.10 6.16 -2.72
C VAL A 43 7.74 7.39 -3.35
N ASN A 44 7.76 7.45 -4.68
CA ASN A 44 8.01 8.67 -5.43
C ASN A 44 6.69 9.46 -5.56
N TRP A 45 6.52 10.45 -4.68
CA TRP A 45 5.30 11.27 -4.60
C TRP A 45 5.11 12.23 -5.77
N ASN A 46 6.18 12.59 -6.48
CA ASN A 46 6.12 13.55 -7.59
C ASN A 46 5.50 12.96 -8.86
N ASP A 47 5.55 11.63 -9.00
CA ASP A 47 5.07 10.91 -10.21
C ASP A 47 3.72 10.21 -9.97
N LEU A 48 2.97 10.63 -8.95
CA LEU A 48 1.63 10.08 -8.73
C LEU A 48 0.64 10.65 -9.74
N VAL A 49 -0.09 9.75 -10.40
CA VAL A 49 -1.15 10.14 -11.33
C VAL A 49 -2.34 10.67 -10.53
N SER A 50 -2.78 11.89 -10.85
CA SER A 50 -4.06 12.41 -10.38
C SER A 50 -5.18 11.85 -11.26
N THR A 51 -6.19 11.24 -10.67
CA THR A 51 -7.29 10.58 -11.40
C THR A 51 -8.62 10.81 -10.71
N GLN A 52 -9.69 10.33 -11.34
CA GLN A 52 -11.02 10.33 -10.76
C GLN A 52 -11.46 8.91 -10.44
N ILE A 53 -11.83 8.64 -9.19
CA ILE A 53 -12.38 7.35 -8.81
C ILE A 53 -13.82 7.24 -9.34
N THR A 54 -14.01 6.44 -10.38
CA THR A 54 -15.36 6.17 -10.93
C THR A 54 -15.92 4.87 -10.35
N GLY A 55 -17.13 4.90 -9.82
CA GLY A 55 -17.83 3.70 -9.35
C GLY A 55 -18.78 3.95 -8.19
N ARG A 56 -19.57 2.94 -7.84
CA ARG A 56 -20.52 3.02 -6.71
C ARG A 56 -19.88 2.75 -5.36
N ARG A 57 -18.78 2.00 -5.32
CA ARG A 57 -18.08 1.67 -4.07
C ARG A 57 -17.16 2.83 -3.71
N LYS A 58 -17.26 3.32 -2.48
CA LYS A 58 -16.31 4.31 -1.95
C LYS A 58 -14.89 3.71 -2.00
N PRO A 59 -13.90 4.48 -2.50
CA PRO A 59 -12.51 4.04 -2.45
C PRO A 59 -12.05 3.85 -1.01
N GLU A 60 -11.18 2.86 -0.84
CA GLU A 60 -10.44 2.64 0.39
C GLU A 60 -9.25 3.60 0.42
N TRP A 61 -9.47 4.80 0.95
CA TRP A 61 -8.42 5.80 1.11
C TRP A 61 -7.28 5.27 1.99
N LEU A 62 -6.07 5.73 1.67
CA LEU A 62 -4.92 5.58 2.54
C LEU A 62 -4.96 6.67 3.61
N GLU A 63 -4.60 6.26 4.82
CA GLU A 63 -4.44 7.12 5.98
C GLU A 63 -3.02 6.99 6.54
N GLU A 64 -2.63 7.94 7.39
CA GLU A 64 -1.37 7.85 8.14
C GLU A 64 -1.30 6.54 8.93
N GLY A 65 -0.13 5.88 8.90
CA GLY A 65 0.08 4.60 9.57
C GLY A 65 -0.54 3.39 8.84
N ASN A 66 -1.25 3.57 7.73
CA ASN A 66 -1.54 2.44 6.84
C ASN A 66 -0.23 1.91 6.25
N ILE A 67 -0.14 0.61 6.02
CA ILE A 67 0.99 0.00 5.35
C ILE A 67 0.53 -0.50 3.99
N ILE A 68 1.18 -0.08 2.91
CA ILE A 68 0.98 -0.68 1.60
C ILE A 68 2.03 -1.75 1.36
N PHE A 69 1.63 -2.92 0.85
CA PHE A 69 2.52 -4.01 0.50
C PHE A 69 2.39 -4.33 -0.99
N ALA A 70 3.47 -4.21 -1.74
CA ALA A 70 3.49 -4.53 -3.16
C ALA A 70 3.37 -6.05 -3.36
N ALA A 71 2.20 -6.53 -3.80
CA ALA A 71 1.96 -7.94 -4.05
C ALA A 71 2.51 -8.42 -5.40
N ARG A 72 3.01 -7.48 -6.23
CA ARG A 72 3.60 -7.72 -7.55
C ARG A 72 4.84 -6.85 -7.73
N GLY A 73 5.66 -7.22 -8.71
CA GLY A 73 6.87 -6.50 -9.08
C GLY A 73 8.14 -7.28 -8.69
N PRO A 74 9.31 -6.67 -8.88
CA PRO A 74 10.60 -7.34 -8.67
C PRO A 74 10.89 -7.64 -7.19
N LYS A 75 10.28 -6.88 -6.27
CA LYS A 75 10.34 -7.11 -4.82
C LYS A 75 8.99 -6.83 -4.19
N ASN A 76 8.61 -7.64 -3.20
CA ASN A 76 7.41 -7.44 -2.42
C ASN A 76 7.72 -6.59 -1.17
N LEU A 77 7.80 -5.27 -1.37
CA LEU A 77 8.15 -4.32 -0.33
C LEU A 77 6.91 -3.75 0.37
N ALA A 78 7.06 -3.48 1.67
CA ALA A 78 6.10 -2.79 2.50
C ALA A 78 6.52 -1.33 2.74
N THR A 79 5.57 -0.41 2.74
CA THR A 79 5.80 1.01 3.03
C THR A 79 4.73 1.50 4.01
N CYS A 80 5.16 2.09 5.12
CA CYS A 80 4.28 2.82 6.04
C CYS A 80 3.92 4.18 5.44
N MET A 81 2.63 4.53 5.44
CA MET A 81 2.14 5.79 4.90
C MET A 81 2.35 6.91 5.89
N PRO A 82 3.01 8.01 5.48
CA PRO A 82 3.09 9.21 6.31
C PRO A 82 1.72 9.90 6.35
N LYS A 83 1.64 11.00 7.09
CA LYS A 83 0.54 11.95 6.93
C LYS A 83 0.40 12.38 5.47
N LEU A 84 -0.82 12.35 4.96
CA LEU A 84 -1.15 12.67 3.57
C LEU A 84 -1.97 13.96 3.50
N ASP A 85 -1.59 14.85 2.58
CA ASP A 85 -2.28 16.15 2.39
C ASP A 85 -3.41 16.08 1.37
N ARG A 86 -3.57 14.93 0.69
CA ARG A 86 -4.58 14.70 -0.36
C ARG A 86 -5.15 13.29 -0.25
N PRO A 87 -6.35 13.04 -0.79
CA PRO A 87 -6.86 11.68 -0.94
C PRO A 87 -5.96 10.84 -1.85
N ILE A 88 -5.50 9.69 -1.35
CA ILE A 88 -4.66 8.76 -2.10
C ILE A 88 -5.20 7.34 -1.94
N VAL A 89 -5.16 6.57 -3.03
CA VAL A 89 -5.37 5.12 -3.00
C VAL A 89 -4.12 4.38 -3.50
N CYS A 90 -3.94 3.13 -3.08
CA CYS A 90 -3.04 2.20 -3.76
C CYS A 90 -3.80 1.39 -4.82
N ALA A 91 -3.16 1.09 -5.95
CA ALA A 91 -3.76 0.29 -7.01
C ALA A 91 -3.91 -1.19 -6.60
N GLN A 92 -4.71 -1.96 -7.36
CA GLN A 92 -5.02 -3.39 -7.14
C GLN A 92 -3.83 -4.34 -6.93
N HIS A 93 -2.61 -3.91 -7.24
CA HIS A 93 -1.38 -4.70 -7.06
C HIS A 93 -0.76 -4.53 -5.68
N PHE A 94 -1.40 -3.78 -4.80
CA PHE A 94 -1.04 -3.64 -3.40
C PHE A 94 -2.05 -4.33 -2.49
N PHE A 95 -1.59 -4.72 -1.31
CA PHE A 95 -2.43 -4.87 -0.13
C PHE A 95 -2.30 -3.63 0.75
N LYS A 96 -3.43 -3.08 1.22
CA LYS A 96 -3.53 -2.13 2.31
C LYS A 96 -3.63 -2.91 3.63
N ILE A 97 -2.72 -2.67 4.54
CA ILE A 97 -2.66 -3.30 5.86
C ILE A 97 -2.93 -2.19 6.88
N THR A 98 -4.00 -2.36 7.66
CA THR A 98 -4.42 -1.42 8.70
C THR A 98 -4.33 -2.14 10.05
N LEU A 99 -3.50 -1.64 10.96
CA LEU A 99 -3.40 -2.22 12.31
C LEU A 99 -4.71 -2.01 13.06
N LEU A 100 -5.14 -3.04 13.79
CA LEU A 100 -6.35 -2.99 14.62
C LEU A 100 -6.04 -2.52 16.05
N ASP A 101 -4.78 -2.67 16.46
CA ASP A 101 -4.25 -2.28 17.77
C ASP A 101 -2.92 -1.54 17.56
N SER A 102 -3.00 -0.21 17.59
CA SER A 102 -1.83 0.67 17.46
C SER A 102 -1.05 0.83 18.76
N ASP A 103 -1.60 0.40 19.90
CA ASP A 103 -0.94 0.53 21.20
C ASP A 103 0.15 -0.53 21.38
N ASN A 104 -0.04 -1.70 20.77
CA ASN A 104 0.87 -2.83 20.87
C ASN A 104 1.75 -3.05 19.62
N ALA A 105 1.49 -2.35 18.52
CA ALA A 105 2.24 -2.50 17.28
C ALA A 105 2.40 -1.16 16.54
N LEU A 106 3.65 -0.81 16.23
CA LEU A 106 3.97 0.36 15.41
C LEU A 106 3.89 -0.01 13.92
N PRO A 107 3.15 0.75 13.09
CA PRO A 107 3.11 0.53 11.65
C PRO A 107 4.48 0.45 10.97
N ASP A 108 5.39 1.37 11.33
CA ASP A 108 6.76 1.39 10.81
C ASP A 108 7.55 0.13 11.18
N PHE A 109 7.33 -0.41 12.38
CA PHE A 109 7.95 -1.66 12.79
C PHE A 109 7.44 -2.84 11.95
N ILE A 110 6.13 -2.90 11.68
CA ILE A 110 5.54 -3.94 10.83
C ILE A 110 6.07 -3.84 9.39
N ALA A 111 6.11 -2.64 8.81
CA ALA A 111 6.69 -2.42 7.48
C ALA A 111 8.17 -2.81 7.43
N TRP A 112 8.96 -2.41 8.44
CA TRP A 112 10.35 -2.80 8.60
C TRP A 112 10.51 -4.32 8.69
N GLN A 113 9.65 -4.99 9.47
CA GLN A 113 9.69 -6.44 9.64
C GLN A 113 9.41 -7.15 8.32
N LEU A 114 8.39 -6.74 7.56
CA LEU A 114 8.05 -7.29 6.25
C LEU A 114 9.19 -7.13 5.23
N ASN A 115 10.00 -6.09 5.37
CA ASN A 115 11.16 -5.82 4.50
C ASN A 115 12.44 -6.57 4.91
N GLN A 116 12.43 -7.34 6.00
CA GLN A 116 13.60 -8.10 6.44
C GLN A 116 13.95 -9.25 5.49
N LYS A 117 15.24 -9.57 5.37
CA LYS A 117 15.76 -10.63 4.49
C LYS A 117 15.02 -11.97 4.59
N PRO A 118 14.66 -12.49 5.79
CA PRO A 118 13.94 -13.75 5.89
C PRO A 118 12.56 -13.71 5.22
N LEU A 119 11.80 -12.62 5.40
CA LEU A 119 10.48 -12.47 4.78
C LEU A 119 10.58 -12.16 3.30
N GLN A 120 11.53 -11.35 2.87
CA GLN A 120 11.78 -11.13 1.45
C GLN A 120 12.13 -12.43 0.71
N ARG A 121 12.94 -13.31 1.31
CA ARG A 121 13.20 -14.67 0.77
C ARG A 121 11.93 -15.51 0.70
N TYR A 122 11.11 -15.48 1.75
CA TYR A 122 9.84 -16.21 1.79
C TYR A 122 8.90 -15.74 0.68
N PHE A 123 8.77 -14.43 0.46
CA PHE A 123 7.94 -13.87 -0.61
C PHE A 123 8.45 -14.27 -1.99
N SER A 124 9.76 -14.19 -2.25
CA SER A 124 10.33 -14.59 -3.55
C SER A 124 10.14 -16.07 -3.89
N GLN A 125 10.02 -16.96 -2.89
CA GLN A 125 9.78 -18.39 -3.10
C GLN A 125 8.31 -18.75 -3.25
N SER A 126 7.41 -17.88 -2.79
CA SER A 126 5.96 -18.12 -2.75
C SER A 126 5.19 -17.34 -3.82
N ALA A 127 5.92 -16.61 -4.69
CA ALA A 127 5.38 -15.74 -5.75
C ALA A 127 5.15 -16.47 -7.07
#